data_AF-M2Q352-F1
#
_entry.id   AF-M2Q352-F1
#
_cell.length_a   1.000
_cell.length_b   1.000
_cell.length_c   1.000
_cell.angle_alpha   90.00
_cell.angle_beta   90.00
_cell.angle_gamma   90.00
#
_symmetry.space_group_name_H-M   'P 1'
#
loop_
_entity.id
_entity.type
_entity.pdbx_description
1 polymer ?
#
loop_
_entity_poly.entity_id
_entity_poly.type
_entity_poly.pdbx_seq_one_letter_code
_entity_poly.pdbx_strand_id
1 'polypeptide(L)'
;MKKSHKLAALLITGTLLFGCSSVKKNKQDNQPVAETEKETEKKEDSRKEDTKKQEQENISPEKKKQEDIKKTEQKKSASKKTQPINNTKKEKKKTENTPKNKIIPNNKVVCIDPGHQAKGNLEKEPIGPGAKEYKAKVTYGATGNYTHKTESQLNLEVGLKLKSVLESRGYKVVMVRTSQNVNISNKERADIANNAHAGAFIRLHADSSTNHNTHGATGLAPKNNNPYLTSSVISGSQRLTRNVLNSMCKRTGAKNRGISYVNNMSGINWCKVPVALIEMGFMSNKTEDYLLSDSTYQYKIANGIADGIDAFLK
;
A
#
# COMPACT_ATOMS: atom_id res chain seq x y z
N MET A 1 31.90 -21.36 -47.41
CA MET A 1 32.02 -22.43 -46.38
C MET A 1 32.22 -21.80 -45.01
N LYS A 2 32.01 -22.55 -43.91
CA LYS A 2 31.97 -22.00 -42.54
C LYS A 2 33.39 -21.73 -41.98
N LYS A 3 33.56 -20.61 -41.26
CA LYS A 3 34.61 -20.47 -40.23
C LYS A 3 33.94 -20.47 -38.86
N SER A 4 34.44 -21.28 -37.93
CA SER A 4 33.92 -21.44 -36.58
C SER A 4 35.00 -21.11 -35.55
N HIS A 5 34.68 -20.21 -34.62
CA HIS A 5 35.48 -19.99 -33.43
C HIS A 5 34.61 -20.32 -32.21
N LYS A 6 35.11 -21.23 -31.38
CA LYS A 6 34.44 -21.69 -30.16
C LYS A 6 34.79 -20.70 -29.04
N LEU A 7 33.80 -20.22 -28.29
CA LEU A 7 34.05 -19.64 -26.97
C LEU A 7 34.38 -20.76 -26.00
N ALA A 8 35.42 -20.57 -25.18
CA ALA A 8 35.71 -21.44 -24.05
C ALA A 8 34.86 -21.03 -22.84
N ALA A 9 34.27 -21.99 -22.14
CA ALA A 9 33.60 -21.77 -20.87
C ALA A 9 34.59 -21.97 -19.71
N LEU A 10 34.71 -20.98 -18.82
CA LEU A 10 35.57 -21.08 -17.64
C LEU A 10 34.74 -21.54 -16.44
N LEU A 11 34.82 -22.83 -16.11
CA LEU A 11 34.30 -23.40 -14.87
C LEU A 11 35.32 -23.18 -13.75
N ILE A 12 34.92 -22.49 -12.68
CA ILE A 12 35.72 -22.33 -11.46
C ILE A 12 35.11 -23.21 -10.36
N THR A 13 35.69 -24.38 -10.13
CA THR A 13 35.33 -25.29 -9.05
C THR A 13 36.16 -24.98 -7.80
N GLY A 14 35.56 -24.36 -6.78
CA GLY A 14 36.20 -24.08 -5.50
C GLY A 14 36.12 -25.27 -4.54
N THR A 15 37.21 -26.01 -4.38
CA THR A 15 37.29 -27.14 -3.44
C THR A 15 37.56 -26.65 -2.01
N LEU A 16 36.71 -26.99 -1.04
CA LEU A 16 37.05 -26.84 0.39
C LEU A 16 37.90 -28.03 0.84
N LEU A 17 39.04 -27.74 1.46
CA LEU A 17 39.87 -28.72 2.16
C LEU A 17 39.66 -28.59 3.68
N PHE A 18 39.37 -29.69 4.36
CA PHE A 18 39.40 -29.76 5.81
C PHE A 18 40.85 -29.84 6.31
N GLY A 19 41.23 -28.96 7.23
CA GLY A 19 42.55 -28.94 7.86
C GLY A 19 42.44 -29.02 9.39
N CYS A 20 42.53 -30.22 9.96
CA CYS A 20 42.72 -30.39 11.40
C CYS A 20 44.22 -30.41 11.72
N SER A 21 44.64 -29.71 12.77
CA SER A 21 45.96 -29.90 13.38
C SER A 21 45.97 -29.42 14.84
N SER A 22 46.60 -30.21 15.70
CA SER A 22 46.47 -30.12 17.15
C SER A 22 47.55 -29.25 17.78
N VAL A 23 47.17 -28.44 18.78
CA VAL A 23 48.12 -27.79 19.70
C VAL A 23 48.30 -28.69 20.93
N LYS A 24 49.55 -28.89 21.37
CA LYS A 24 49.86 -29.71 22.56
C LYS A 24 49.65 -28.91 23.85
N LYS A 25 49.24 -29.61 24.91
CA LYS A 25 49.17 -29.09 26.29
C LYS A 25 50.56 -28.72 26.81
N ASN A 26 50.60 -27.87 27.83
CA ASN A 26 51.41 -28.18 29.01
C ASN A 26 50.57 -28.01 30.29
N LYS A 27 50.94 -28.70 31.37
CA LYS A 27 50.23 -28.71 32.66
C LYS A 27 50.81 -27.67 33.62
N GLN A 28 50.00 -27.23 34.59
CA GLN A 28 50.31 -27.53 35.99
C GLN A 28 49.00 -27.71 36.78
N ASP A 29 49.01 -28.58 37.80
CA ASP A 29 47.81 -29.09 38.48
C ASP A 29 47.67 -28.52 39.90
N ASN A 30 46.42 -28.36 40.37
CA ASN A 30 45.98 -28.97 41.65
C ASN A 30 44.45 -28.96 41.84
N GLN A 31 43.99 -29.78 42.79
CA GLN A 31 42.63 -30.32 43.03
C GLN A 31 42.38 -30.40 44.57
N PRO A 32 41.32 -31.05 45.11
CA PRO A 32 39.96 -31.37 44.63
C PRO A 32 38.94 -30.36 45.25
N VAL A 33 37.72 -30.57 45.79
CA VAL A 33 36.73 -31.65 46.10
C VAL A 33 35.35 -30.94 45.94
N ALA A 34 34.23 -31.42 45.35
CA ALA A 34 33.52 -32.70 45.13
C ALA A 34 32.41 -33.03 46.17
N GLU A 35 31.20 -33.34 45.65
CA GLU A 35 29.94 -33.93 46.21
C GLU A 35 28.73 -33.24 45.49
N THR A 36 27.86 -33.88 44.69
CA THR A 36 26.75 -34.85 44.95
C THR A 36 25.56 -34.26 45.74
N GLU A 37 24.27 -34.50 45.39
CA GLU A 37 23.68 -35.42 44.41
C GLU A 37 22.26 -35.05 43.86
N LYS A 38 21.91 -35.69 42.73
CA LYS A 38 20.61 -36.08 42.11
C LYS A 38 19.21 -35.61 42.60
N GLU A 39 18.34 -35.38 41.58
CA GLU A 39 16.91 -35.78 41.44
C GLU A 39 15.86 -35.15 42.40
N THR A 40 14.54 -35.04 42.11
CA THR A 40 13.64 -35.66 41.11
C THR A 40 12.64 -34.65 40.47
N GLU A 41 11.66 -35.12 39.66
CA GLU A 41 10.74 -34.30 38.84
C GLU A 41 9.23 -34.61 39.09
N LYS A 42 8.33 -33.69 38.68
CA LYS A 42 6.87 -33.82 38.36
C LYS A 42 5.76 -33.66 39.43
N LYS A 43 4.73 -32.88 39.03
CA LYS A 43 3.25 -33.06 39.21
C LYS A 43 2.63 -32.89 40.63
N GLU A 44 1.37 -32.46 40.83
CA GLU A 44 0.38 -31.77 39.97
C GLU A 44 -0.71 -31.05 40.80
N ASP A 45 -1.39 -30.07 40.18
CA ASP A 45 -2.78 -29.57 40.39
C ASP A 45 -3.55 -29.82 41.73
N SER A 46 -4.04 -28.75 42.38
CA SER A 46 -5.49 -28.36 42.28
C SER A 46 -5.99 -27.30 43.28
N ARG A 47 -7.11 -26.67 42.87
CA ARG A 47 -8.11 -25.86 43.62
C ARG A 47 -7.83 -24.37 43.86
N LYS A 48 -8.94 -23.65 44.08
CA LYS A 48 -9.08 -22.19 44.11
C LYS A 48 -10.00 -21.76 45.28
N GLU A 49 -10.25 -20.45 45.34
CA GLU A 49 -11.50 -19.83 45.81
C GLU A 49 -11.81 -19.90 47.31
N ASP A 50 -11.27 -18.91 48.05
CA ASP A 50 -12.02 -18.10 49.04
C ASP A 50 -11.15 -16.88 49.49
N THR A 51 -11.62 -15.68 49.86
CA THR A 51 -12.96 -15.05 49.80
C THR A 51 -12.78 -13.55 49.44
N LYS A 52 -13.83 -12.84 48.99
CA LYS A 52 -13.76 -11.40 48.62
C LYS A 52 -14.87 -10.53 49.23
N LYS A 53 -14.52 -9.70 50.23
CA LYS A 53 -15.24 -8.54 50.80
C LYS A 53 -14.16 -7.57 51.34
N GLN A 54 -14.31 -6.25 51.47
CA GLN A 54 -15.41 -5.29 51.23
C GLN A 54 -15.21 -4.55 49.87
N GLU A 55 -16.17 -3.97 49.13
CA GLU A 55 -17.50 -3.39 49.39
C GLU A 55 -17.53 -1.84 49.43
N GLN A 56 -17.79 -1.25 48.25
CA GLN A 56 -18.60 -0.03 47.96
C GLN A 56 -18.11 1.33 48.52
N GLU A 57 -18.49 2.51 48.00
CA GLU A 57 -19.52 2.97 47.04
C GLU A 57 -18.81 3.77 45.88
N ASN A 58 -19.36 4.13 44.72
CA ASN A 58 -20.66 4.74 44.39
C ASN A 58 -21.01 4.55 42.90
N ILE A 59 -22.12 3.88 42.57
CA ILE A 59 -22.87 4.04 41.30
C ILE A 59 -24.36 3.87 41.60
N SER A 60 -25.20 4.85 41.22
CA SER A 60 -26.66 4.72 41.20
C SER A 60 -27.27 5.66 40.15
N PRO A 61 -28.51 5.40 39.68
CA PRO A 61 -28.68 5.27 38.23
C PRO A 61 -29.84 6.08 37.64
N GLU A 62 -29.89 6.17 36.30
CA GLU A 62 -31.18 6.40 35.65
C GLU A 62 -31.35 5.62 34.33
N LYS A 63 -32.43 4.83 34.28
CA LYS A 63 -32.97 4.15 33.10
C LYS A 63 -34.48 4.08 33.26
N LYS A 64 -35.24 4.94 32.57
CA LYS A 64 -36.65 4.68 32.16
C LYS A 64 -37.22 5.79 31.28
N LYS A 65 -37.23 5.55 29.96
CA LYS A 65 -38.49 5.52 29.20
C LYS A 65 -38.29 4.85 27.85
N GLN A 66 -39.30 4.08 27.46
CA GLN A 66 -39.43 3.38 26.20
C GLN A 66 -40.89 3.56 25.79
N GLU A 67 -41.15 3.78 24.49
CA GLU A 67 -42.49 3.88 23.87
C GLU A 67 -43.31 5.12 24.34
N ASP A 68 -44.18 5.71 23.53
CA ASP A 68 -45.08 5.11 22.53
C ASP A 68 -45.43 6.08 21.35
N ILE A 69 -46.42 5.70 20.53
CA ILE A 69 -47.14 6.42 19.45
C ILE A 69 -46.54 6.32 18.03
N LYS A 70 -47.20 5.50 17.21
CA LYS A 70 -47.20 5.51 15.74
C LYS A 70 -48.40 6.32 15.19
N LYS A 71 -48.42 6.53 13.86
CA LYS A 71 -49.45 7.18 13.02
C LYS A 71 -49.33 8.72 13.01
N THR A 72 -49.67 9.43 11.94
CA THR A 72 -50.30 9.07 10.63
C THR A 72 -49.68 9.98 9.54
N GLU A 73 -49.77 9.80 8.22
CA GLU A 73 -50.59 8.92 7.36
C GLU A 73 -49.84 8.61 6.03
N GLN A 74 -50.50 8.03 5.03
CA GLN A 74 -50.00 7.86 3.65
C GLN A 74 -51.16 8.04 2.66
N LYS A 75 -51.19 9.18 1.96
CA LYS A 75 -51.89 9.45 0.68
C LYS A 75 -51.31 10.73 0.07
N LYS A 76 -51.38 10.96 -1.25
CA LYS A 76 -52.31 10.43 -2.27
C LYS A 76 -51.57 9.85 -3.48
N SER A 77 -52.24 8.97 -4.20
CA SER A 77 -51.88 8.54 -5.57
C SER A 77 -53.12 8.56 -6.47
N ALA A 78 -52.92 8.44 -7.78
CA ALA A 78 -53.95 8.42 -8.84
C ALA A 78 -54.72 9.77 -9.03
N SER A 79 -55.27 10.11 -10.21
CA SER A 79 -55.27 9.40 -11.51
C SER A 79 -55.43 10.38 -12.69
N LYS A 80 -54.81 10.09 -13.84
CA LYS A 80 -55.44 10.27 -15.17
C LYS A 80 -54.67 9.54 -16.29
N LYS A 81 -55.37 8.64 -17.01
CA LYS A 81 -55.15 8.36 -18.45
C LYS A 81 -56.11 9.28 -19.23
N THR A 82 -56.00 9.54 -20.53
CA THR A 82 -56.00 8.63 -21.71
C THR A 82 -55.51 9.46 -22.92
N GLN A 83 -54.45 9.05 -23.64
CA GLN A 83 -54.44 8.47 -25.03
C GLN A 83 -55.31 9.20 -26.09
N PRO A 84 -54.95 9.18 -27.40
CA PRO A 84 -53.61 9.18 -28.02
C PRO A 84 -53.49 10.11 -29.25
N ILE A 85 -52.26 10.39 -29.73
CA ILE A 85 -52.03 10.90 -31.10
C ILE A 85 -50.83 10.17 -31.73
N ASN A 86 -51.05 9.55 -32.90
CA ASN A 86 -49.98 9.04 -33.77
C ASN A 86 -49.30 10.21 -34.50
N ASN A 87 -47.97 10.22 -34.58
CA ASN A 87 -47.31 10.89 -35.71
C ASN A 87 -45.90 10.32 -35.99
N THR A 88 -45.78 9.57 -37.09
CA THR A 88 -44.54 8.89 -37.47
C THR A 88 -43.59 9.85 -38.19
N LYS A 89 -42.49 10.25 -37.54
CA LYS A 89 -41.35 10.89 -38.22
C LYS A 89 -40.11 9.99 -38.16
N LYS A 90 -39.57 9.67 -39.34
CA LYS A 90 -38.28 9.00 -39.50
C LYS A 90 -37.15 9.96 -39.12
N GLU A 91 -36.65 9.89 -37.90
CA GLU A 91 -35.36 10.52 -37.59
C GLU A 91 -34.22 9.68 -38.16
N LYS A 92 -33.30 10.35 -38.87
CA LYS A 92 -32.09 9.72 -39.40
C LYS A 92 -31.18 9.38 -38.22
N LYS A 93 -30.78 8.11 -38.11
CA LYS A 93 -29.85 7.61 -37.09
C LYS A 93 -28.46 8.24 -37.27
N LYS A 94 -28.27 9.46 -36.76
CA LYS A 94 -26.94 10.08 -36.60
C LYS A 94 -26.13 9.18 -35.69
N THR A 95 -25.00 8.68 -36.19
CA THR A 95 -23.96 8.07 -35.37
C THR A 95 -23.32 9.15 -34.51
N GLU A 96 -23.73 9.24 -33.24
CA GLU A 96 -22.99 10.02 -32.25
C GLU A 96 -21.62 9.37 -32.01
N ASN A 97 -20.61 9.88 -32.72
CA ASN A 97 -19.22 9.73 -32.33
C ASN A 97 -18.98 10.59 -31.08
N THR A 98 -19.48 10.14 -29.93
CA THR A 98 -19.27 10.81 -28.64
C THR A 98 -17.75 10.95 -28.41
N PRO A 99 -17.21 12.17 -28.24
CA PRO A 99 -15.79 12.33 -27.95
C PRO A 99 -15.49 11.63 -26.61
N LYS A 100 -14.44 10.78 -26.59
CA LYS A 100 -14.05 10.02 -25.39
C LYS A 100 -13.91 10.97 -24.21
N ASN A 101 -14.81 10.85 -23.23
CA ASN A 101 -15.05 11.92 -22.25
C ASN A 101 -13.75 12.28 -21.51
N LYS A 102 -13.32 13.54 -21.65
CA LYS A 102 -12.02 14.02 -21.18
C LYS A 102 -12.09 14.20 -19.67
N ILE A 103 -11.48 13.30 -18.90
CA ILE A 103 -11.40 13.44 -17.45
C ILE A 103 -10.61 14.70 -17.11
N ILE A 104 -11.29 15.64 -16.46
CA ILE A 104 -10.69 16.83 -15.86
C ILE A 104 -10.46 16.50 -14.37
N PRO A 105 -9.21 16.57 -13.87
CA PRO A 105 -8.91 16.38 -12.45
C PRO A 105 -9.51 17.49 -11.56
N ASN A 106 -9.89 17.14 -10.34
CA ASN A 106 -10.45 18.04 -9.34
C ASN A 106 -9.47 18.22 -8.17
N ASN A 107 -8.87 19.40 -8.03
CA ASN A 107 -7.89 19.72 -6.99
C ASN A 107 -8.42 19.66 -5.54
N LYS A 108 -9.72 19.43 -5.31
CA LYS A 108 -10.29 19.14 -3.98
C LYS A 108 -10.40 17.65 -3.67
N VAL A 109 -10.11 16.76 -4.63
CA VAL A 109 -10.19 15.30 -4.46
C VAL A 109 -8.80 14.67 -4.54
N VAL A 110 -8.45 13.87 -3.53
CA VAL A 110 -7.22 13.06 -3.51
C VAL A 110 -7.62 11.59 -3.43
N CYS A 111 -7.04 10.75 -4.28
CA CYS A 111 -7.21 9.30 -4.18
C CYS A 111 -5.95 8.66 -3.60
N ILE A 112 -6.11 7.74 -2.64
CA ILE A 112 -5.02 7.02 -1.97
C ILE A 112 -5.17 5.52 -2.26
N ASP A 113 -4.11 4.91 -2.79
CA ASP A 113 -3.97 3.47 -2.96
C ASP A 113 -2.92 2.91 -2.01
N PRO A 114 -3.33 2.33 -0.87
CA PRO A 114 -2.51 1.40 -0.12
C PRO A 114 -2.12 0.21 -1.00
N GLY A 115 -0.85 0.19 -1.44
CA GLY A 115 -0.30 -0.87 -2.28
C GLY A 115 -0.56 -2.27 -1.73
N HIS A 116 -0.69 -3.25 -2.62
CA HIS A 116 -0.95 -4.65 -2.28
C HIS A 116 -2.25 -4.89 -1.49
N GLN A 117 -2.44 -6.10 -0.96
CA GLN A 117 -3.61 -6.56 -0.19
C GLN A 117 -3.23 -7.88 0.53
N ALA A 118 -4.13 -8.50 1.30
CA ALA A 118 -3.85 -9.75 2.04
C ALA A 118 -3.37 -10.91 1.15
N LYS A 119 -3.97 -11.05 -0.05
CA LYS A 119 -3.66 -12.11 -1.00
C LYS A 119 -3.40 -11.51 -2.38
N GLY A 120 -2.20 -11.72 -2.91
CA GLY A 120 -1.89 -11.33 -4.29
C GLY A 120 -2.79 -12.06 -5.29
N ASN A 121 -3.25 -11.35 -6.32
CA ASN A 121 -3.90 -11.93 -7.48
C ASN A 121 -2.88 -12.02 -8.63
N LEU A 122 -2.40 -13.23 -8.87
CA LEU A 122 -1.35 -13.54 -9.85
C LEU A 122 -1.88 -13.83 -11.26
N GLU A 123 -3.20 -13.78 -11.47
CA GLU A 123 -3.79 -13.72 -12.81
C GLU A 123 -3.23 -12.49 -13.56
N LYS A 124 -3.24 -12.55 -14.89
CA LYS A 124 -2.62 -11.52 -15.72
C LYS A 124 -3.62 -10.44 -16.15
N GLU A 125 -3.17 -9.19 -16.15
CA GLU A 125 -3.81 -8.03 -16.78
C GLU A 125 -2.86 -7.35 -17.78
N PRO A 126 -3.37 -6.73 -18.85
CA PRO A 126 -2.55 -5.95 -19.78
C PRO A 126 -1.93 -4.73 -19.09
N ILE A 127 -0.66 -4.42 -19.39
CA ILE A 127 0.08 -3.35 -18.70
C ILE A 127 -0.41 -1.93 -18.99
N GLY A 128 -1.38 -1.75 -19.89
CA GLY A 128 -1.97 -0.47 -20.27
C GLY A 128 -3.04 -0.63 -21.35
N PRO A 129 -3.80 0.42 -21.69
CA PRO A 129 -4.79 0.39 -22.77
C PRO A 129 -4.18 -0.08 -24.10
N GLY A 130 -4.68 -1.21 -24.63
CA GLY A 130 -4.20 -1.77 -25.90
C GLY A 130 -2.81 -2.43 -25.85
N ALA A 131 -2.21 -2.60 -24.67
CA ALA A 131 -0.91 -3.24 -24.51
C ALA A 131 -0.92 -4.71 -24.97
N LYS A 132 0.23 -5.18 -25.48
CA LYS A 132 0.46 -6.62 -25.77
C LYS A 132 1.12 -7.34 -24.61
N GLU A 133 1.80 -6.61 -23.73
CA GLU A 133 2.45 -7.12 -22.53
C GLU A 133 1.47 -7.20 -21.36
N TYR A 134 1.66 -8.21 -20.51
CA TYR A 134 0.80 -8.50 -19.36
C TYR A 134 1.62 -8.68 -18.09
N LYS A 135 1.07 -8.26 -16.94
CA LYS A 135 1.65 -8.46 -15.60
C LYS A 135 0.58 -8.98 -14.62
N ALA A 136 0.99 -9.44 -13.45
CA ALA A 136 0.06 -9.87 -12.40
C ALA A 136 -0.89 -8.73 -11.99
N LYS A 137 -2.18 -9.05 -11.78
CA LYS A 137 -3.23 -8.11 -11.35
C LYS A 137 -2.81 -7.35 -10.10
N VAL A 138 -2.27 -8.03 -9.09
CA VAL A 138 -1.58 -7.42 -7.93
C VAL A 138 -0.74 -8.48 -7.21
N THR A 139 0.54 -8.20 -6.93
CA THR A 139 1.41 -9.12 -6.17
C THR A 139 1.17 -9.01 -4.65
N TYR A 140 1.83 -9.85 -3.84
CA TYR A 140 1.72 -9.80 -2.38
C TYR A 140 2.40 -8.58 -1.74
N GLY A 141 3.41 -8.00 -2.41
CA GLY A 141 4.28 -6.96 -1.86
C GLY A 141 5.50 -7.54 -1.16
N ALA A 142 6.29 -6.67 -0.53
CA ALA A 142 7.38 -7.05 0.37
C ALA A 142 6.86 -7.51 1.76
N THR A 143 7.79 -7.95 2.60
CA THR A 143 7.59 -8.20 4.04
C THR A 143 8.84 -7.76 4.79
N GLY A 144 8.68 -7.20 5.99
CA GLY A 144 9.77 -6.79 6.87
C GLY A 144 10.63 -7.97 7.31
N ASN A 145 11.94 -7.88 7.08
CA ASN A 145 12.88 -8.95 7.43
C ASN A 145 13.04 -9.16 8.95
N TYR A 146 12.67 -8.16 9.77
CA TYR A 146 12.86 -8.13 11.22
C TYR A 146 11.57 -7.88 11.99
N THR A 147 10.61 -7.16 11.41
CA THR A 147 9.28 -6.92 12.02
C THR A 147 8.22 -7.91 11.55
N HIS A 148 8.46 -8.58 10.42
CA HIS A 148 7.51 -9.44 9.70
C HIS A 148 6.18 -8.76 9.32
N LYS A 149 6.10 -7.43 9.41
CA LYS A 149 4.98 -6.64 8.88
C LYS A 149 4.97 -6.78 7.36
N THR A 150 3.84 -7.12 6.76
CA THR A 150 3.72 -7.13 5.29
C THR A 150 3.67 -5.69 4.77
N GLU A 151 4.17 -5.49 3.56
CA GLU A 151 4.07 -4.20 2.87
C GLU A 151 2.60 -3.78 2.69
N SER A 152 1.73 -4.76 2.39
CA SER A 152 0.28 -4.56 2.36
C SER A 152 -0.30 -4.03 3.67
N GLN A 153 0.27 -4.37 4.83
CA GLN A 153 -0.12 -3.83 6.14
C GLN A 153 0.44 -2.43 6.38
N LEU A 154 1.74 -2.23 6.15
CA LEU A 154 2.39 -0.92 6.21
C LEU A 154 1.66 0.13 5.37
N ASN A 155 1.39 -0.18 4.10
CA ASN A 155 0.73 0.72 3.16
C ASN A 155 -0.68 1.13 3.60
N LEU A 156 -1.41 0.24 4.30
CA LEU A 156 -2.73 0.54 4.84
C LEU A 156 -2.64 1.43 6.08
N GLU A 157 -1.71 1.14 6.98
CA GLU A 157 -1.50 1.95 8.20
C GLU A 157 -1.10 3.39 7.87
N VAL A 158 -0.19 3.58 6.89
CA VAL A 158 0.16 4.93 6.40
C VAL A 158 -0.99 5.55 5.62
N GLY A 159 -1.70 4.79 4.77
CA GLY A 159 -2.82 5.30 3.98
C GLY A 159 -3.98 5.84 4.82
N LEU A 160 -4.31 5.15 5.92
CA LEU A 160 -5.33 5.60 6.87
C LEU A 160 -4.88 6.85 7.65
N LYS A 161 -3.59 6.95 8.03
CA LYS A 161 -3.04 8.18 8.62
C LYS A 161 -3.07 9.36 7.62
N LEU A 162 -2.69 9.12 6.37
CA LEU A 162 -2.69 10.11 5.29
C LEU A 162 -4.11 10.61 4.98
N LYS A 163 -5.11 9.73 5.00
CA LYS A 163 -6.53 10.11 4.90
C LYS A 163 -6.90 11.17 5.94
N SER A 164 -6.68 10.90 7.22
CA SER A 164 -7.03 11.82 8.32
C SER A 164 -6.28 13.17 8.25
N VAL A 165 -5.03 13.15 7.78
CA VAL A 165 -4.23 14.38 7.58
C VAL A 165 -4.72 15.20 6.38
N LEU A 166 -5.23 14.58 5.31
CA LEU A 166 -5.77 15.29 4.15
C LEU A 166 -7.21 15.79 4.37
N GLU A 167 -8.04 15.03 5.07
CA GLU A 167 -9.40 15.45 5.42
C GLU A 167 -9.39 16.67 6.36
N SER A 168 -8.48 16.70 7.35
CA SER A 168 -8.30 17.88 8.21
C SER A 168 -7.71 19.10 7.47
N ARG A 169 -7.09 18.91 6.29
CA ARG A 169 -6.68 19.98 5.35
C ARG A 169 -7.77 20.37 4.34
N GLY A 170 -8.97 19.81 4.44
CA GLY A 170 -10.12 20.13 3.60
C GLY A 170 -10.17 19.41 2.24
N TYR A 171 -9.45 18.30 2.07
CA TYR A 171 -9.56 17.45 0.88
C TYR A 171 -10.64 16.39 1.04
N LYS A 172 -11.40 16.11 -0.02
CA LYS A 172 -12.20 14.89 -0.14
C LYS A 172 -11.26 13.73 -0.48
N VAL A 173 -11.10 12.78 0.44
CA VAL A 173 -10.25 11.60 0.23
C VAL A 173 -11.07 10.43 -0.30
N VAL A 174 -10.53 9.75 -1.32
CA VAL A 174 -11.05 8.48 -1.85
C VAL A 174 -10.01 7.38 -1.59
N MET A 175 -10.31 6.46 -0.68
CA MET A 175 -9.49 5.27 -0.45
C MET A 175 -9.81 4.20 -1.50
N VAL A 176 -8.78 3.64 -2.14
CA VAL A 176 -8.92 2.44 -2.98
C VAL A 176 -9.26 1.20 -2.15
N ARG A 177 -8.73 1.11 -0.92
CA ARG A 177 -9.11 0.10 0.08
C ARG A 177 -8.94 0.64 1.49
N THR A 178 -9.75 0.14 2.42
CA THR A 178 -9.68 0.43 3.87
C THR A 178 -9.41 -0.83 4.72
N SER A 179 -9.24 -1.99 4.09
CA SER A 179 -8.98 -3.28 4.73
C SER A 179 -7.90 -4.08 3.99
N GLN A 180 -7.46 -5.20 4.57
CA GLN A 180 -6.55 -6.15 3.91
C GLN A 180 -7.28 -7.13 2.98
N ASN A 181 -8.48 -7.56 3.35
CA ASN A 181 -9.22 -8.60 2.65
C ASN A 181 -10.03 -8.01 1.48
N VAL A 182 -9.32 -7.67 0.40
CA VAL A 182 -9.87 -7.21 -0.88
C VAL A 182 -9.20 -7.96 -2.05
N ASN A 183 -9.82 -7.93 -3.22
CA ASN A 183 -9.24 -8.40 -4.48
C ASN A 183 -9.41 -7.31 -5.54
N ILE A 184 -8.40 -6.45 -5.72
CA ILE A 184 -8.47 -5.28 -6.62
C ILE A 184 -7.18 -5.21 -7.47
N SER A 185 -7.31 -5.31 -8.79
CA SER A 185 -6.20 -5.25 -9.76
C SER A 185 -5.64 -3.83 -9.90
N ASN A 186 -4.38 -3.67 -10.32
CA ASN A 186 -3.80 -2.34 -10.49
C ASN A 186 -4.54 -1.49 -11.54
N LYS A 187 -5.15 -2.10 -12.57
CA LYS A 187 -6.10 -1.39 -13.44
C LYS A 187 -7.32 -0.87 -12.67
N GLU A 188 -7.97 -1.71 -11.87
CA GLU A 188 -9.15 -1.33 -11.09
C GLU A 188 -8.83 -0.22 -10.06
N ARG A 189 -7.65 -0.29 -9.44
CA ARG A 189 -7.12 0.75 -8.53
C ARG A 189 -6.94 2.10 -9.25
N ALA A 190 -6.46 2.08 -10.50
CA ALA A 190 -6.37 3.29 -11.33
C ALA A 190 -7.77 3.79 -11.77
N ASP A 191 -8.69 2.88 -12.10
CA ASP A 191 -10.05 3.27 -12.49
C ASP A 191 -10.86 3.88 -11.33
N ILE A 192 -10.61 3.50 -10.07
CA ILE A 192 -11.16 4.21 -8.89
C ILE A 192 -10.71 5.67 -8.87
N ALA A 193 -9.41 5.95 -9.07
CA ALA A 193 -8.88 7.31 -9.10
C ALA A 193 -9.38 8.12 -10.31
N ASN A 194 -9.52 7.45 -11.47
CA ASN A 194 -10.10 8.02 -12.69
C ASN A 194 -11.55 8.47 -12.44
N ASN A 195 -12.39 7.56 -11.93
CA ASN A 195 -13.82 7.79 -11.70
C ASN A 195 -14.07 8.78 -10.55
N ALA A 196 -13.13 8.91 -9.60
CA ALA A 196 -13.14 9.95 -8.59
C ALA A 196 -12.78 11.35 -9.12
N HIS A 197 -12.31 11.47 -10.38
CA HIS A 197 -11.72 12.70 -10.93
C HIS A 197 -10.61 13.27 -10.02
N ALA A 198 -9.77 12.42 -9.41
CA ALA A 198 -8.81 12.86 -8.41
C ALA A 198 -7.79 13.87 -8.99
N GLY A 199 -7.56 14.99 -8.29
CA GLY A 199 -6.49 15.93 -8.60
C GLY A 199 -5.10 15.30 -8.45
N ALA A 200 -4.95 14.43 -7.45
CA ALA A 200 -3.76 13.63 -7.21
C ALA A 200 -4.15 12.18 -6.85
N PHE A 201 -3.47 11.21 -7.46
CA PHE A 201 -3.54 9.79 -7.12
C PHE A 201 -2.22 9.33 -6.49
N ILE A 202 -2.27 8.87 -5.24
CA ILE A 202 -1.10 8.54 -4.43
C ILE A 202 -1.07 7.05 -4.16
N ARG A 203 -0.08 6.34 -4.71
CA ARG A 203 0.15 4.92 -4.48
C ARG A 203 1.24 4.77 -3.42
N LEU A 204 0.92 4.21 -2.26
CA LEU A 204 1.84 3.98 -1.16
C LEU A 204 2.41 2.56 -1.25
N HIS A 205 3.73 2.43 -1.30
CA HIS A 205 4.48 1.17 -1.38
C HIS A 205 5.74 1.25 -0.49
N ALA A 206 6.42 0.12 -0.29
CA ALA A 206 7.76 0.11 0.30
C ALA A 206 8.65 -0.96 -0.36
N ASP A 207 9.91 -0.59 -0.59
CA ASP A 207 10.87 -1.31 -1.44
C ASP A 207 11.54 -2.47 -0.68
N SER A 208 12.20 -3.36 -1.42
CA SER A 208 12.97 -4.47 -0.85
C SER A 208 14.13 -4.85 -1.76
N SER A 209 15.32 -4.98 -1.15
CA SER A 209 16.60 -5.20 -1.85
C SER A 209 17.35 -6.39 -1.25
N THR A 210 18.02 -7.15 -2.11
CA THR A 210 18.98 -8.19 -1.70
C THR A 210 20.21 -7.60 -1.00
N ASN A 211 20.49 -6.31 -1.19
CA ASN A 211 21.46 -5.58 -0.38
C ASN A 211 20.72 -4.90 0.78
N HIS A 212 20.80 -5.51 1.97
CA HIS A 212 20.15 -5.02 3.19
C HIS A 212 20.64 -3.63 3.67
N ASN A 213 21.76 -3.11 3.14
CA ASN A 213 22.21 -1.74 3.39
C ASN A 213 21.56 -0.70 2.45
N THR A 214 20.70 -1.13 1.51
CA THR A 214 19.90 -0.22 0.68
C THR A 214 18.83 0.43 1.55
N HIS A 215 18.79 1.77 1.55
CA HIS A 215 17.85 2.55 2.34
C HIS A 215 17.44 3.84 1.60
N GLY A 216 16.41 4.52 2.09
CA GLY A 216 15.85 5.75 1.54
C GLY A 216 14.61 5.53 0.67
N ALA A 217 13.91 6.62 0.36
CA ALA A 217 12.66 6.61 -0.40
C ALA A 217 12.86 6.90 -1.90
N THR A 218 12.04 6.29 -2.75
CA THR A 218 12.08 6.44 -4.22
C THR A 218 10.71 6.86 -4.75
N GLY A 219 10.65 7.81 -5.67
CA GLY A 219 9.42 8.14 -6.39
C GLY A 219 9.35 7.43 -7.75
N LEU A 220 8.17 6.97 -8.17
CA LEU A 220 7.95 6.38 -9.49
C LEU A 220 6.89 7.17 -10.26
N ALA A 221 7.23 7.53 -11.52
CA ALA A 221 6.43 8.38 -12.40
C ALA A 221 6.51 7.88 -13.86
N PRO A 222 5.57 8.23 -14.75
CA PRO A 222 5.67 7.86 -16.17
C PRO A 222 6.82 8.56 -16.91
N LYS A 223 7.43 7.91 -17.92
CA LYS A 223 8.39 8.56 -18.83
C LYS A 223 7.69 9.56 -19.77
N ASN A 224 8.44 10.51 -20.32
CA ASN A 224 7.96 11.46 -21.32
C ASN A 224 7.38 10.78 -22.58
N ASN A 225 7.86 9.57 -22.91
CA ASN A 225 7.40 8.77 -24.05
C ASN A 225 6.47 7.61 -23.64
N ASN A 226 5.73 7.74 -22.53
CA ASN A 226 4.77 6.72 -22.13
C ASN A 226 3.61 6.65 -23.15
N PRO A 227 3.37 5.51 -23.84
CA PRO A 227 2.41 5.43 -24.95
C PRO A 227 0.94 5.36 -24.49
N TYR A 228 0.69 5.24 -23.19
CA TYR A 228 -0.64 5.00 -22.63
C TYR A 228 -1.30 6.27 -22.07
N LEU A 229 -0.51 7.32 -21.83
CA LEU A 229 -0.89 8.50 -21.05
C LEU A 229 -0.85 9.77 -21.89
N THR A 230 -1.69 10.75 -21.56
CA THR A 230 -1.61 12.08 -22.19
C THR A 230 -0.44 12.88 -21.61
N SER A 231 0.13 13.80 -22.39
CA SER A 231 1.25 14.66 -21.95
C SER A 231 0.94 15.48 -20.68
N SER A 232 -0.33 15.82 -20.47
CA SER A 232 -0.83 16.48 -19.25
C SER A 232 -0.81 15.54 -18.04
N VAL A 233 -1.24 14.28 -18.20
CA VAL A 233 -1.15 13.27 -17.14
C VAL A 233 0.32 12.95 -16.82
N ILE A 234 1.19 12.82 -17.84
CA ILE A 234 2.62 12.56 -17.65
C ILE A 234 3.28 13.71 -16.87
N SER A 235 3.21 14.94 -17.36
CA SER A 235 3.84 16.10 -16.70
C SER A 235 3.26 16.38 -15.31
N GLY A 236 1.93 16.21 -15.13
CA GLY A 236 1.28 16.28 -13.82
C GLY A 236 1.81 15.23 -12.85
N SER A 237 1.89 13.97 -13.27
CA SER A 237 2.43 12.86 -12.46
C SER A 237 3.87 13.09 -12.03
N GLN A 238 4.71 13.60 -12.93
CA GLN A 238 6.12 13.91 -12.63
C GLN A 238 6.28 15.09 -11.66
N ARG A 239 5.44 16.13 -11.76
CA ARG A 239 5.37 17.22 -10.77
C ARG A 239 4.90 16.70 -9.40
N LEU A 240 3.79 15.96 -9.37
CA LEU A 240 3.23 15.40 -8.14
C LEU A 240 4.25 14.52 -7.41
N THR A 241 4.86 13.56 -8.13
CA THR A 241 5.86 12.64 -7.57
C THR A 241 7.05 13.41 -6.96
N ARG A 242 7.53 14.46 -7.63
CA ARG A 242 8.63 15.30 -7.13
C ARG A 242 8.26 16.04 -5.85
N ASN A 243 7.09 16.68 -5.82
CA ASN A 243 6.65 17.44 -4.66
C ASN A 243 6.40 16.53 -3.44
N VAL A 244 5.73 15.39 -3.66
CA VAL A 244 5.45 14.40 -2.63
C VAL A 244 6.73 13.78 -2.07
N LEU A 245 7.64 13.30 -2.94
CA LEU A 245 8.91 12.69 -2.49
C LEU A 245 9.77 13.70 -1.72
N ASN A 246 9.93 14.92 -2.24
CA ASN A 246 10.75 15.94 -1.59
C ASN A 246 10.19 16.36 -0.22
N SER A 247 8.89 16.62 -0.11
CA SER A 247 8.25 17.00 1.16
C SER A 247 8.23 15.85 2.17
N MET A 248 8.02 14.60 1.71
CA MET A 248 8.12 13.42 2.57
C MET A 248 9.53 13.27 3.14
N CYS A 249 10.57 13.20 2.30
CA CYS A 249 11.96 13.10 2.75
C CYS A 249 12.37 14.25 3.67
N LYS A 250 11.94 15.49 3.38
CA LYS A 250 12.21 16.66 4.24
C LYS A 250 11.62 16.51 5.64
N ARG A 251 10.45 15.89 5.80
CA ARG A 251 9.79 15.72 7.10
C ARG A 251 10.19 14.45 7.84
N THR A 252 10.59 13.38 7.14
CA THR A 252 11.04 12.13 7.77
C THR A 252 12.53 12.10 8.08
N GLY A 253 13.35 12.84 7.31
CA GLY A 253 14.81 12.68 7.28
C GLY A 253 15.28 11.53 6.37
N ALA A 254 14.36 10.84 5.68
CA ALA A 254 14.70 9.73 4.80
C ALA A 254 15.54 10.20 3.60
N LYS A 255 16.57 9.42 3.24
CA LYS A 255 17.39 9.67 2.05
C LYS A 255 16.50 9.69 0.81
N ASN A 256 16.45 10.83 0.11
CA ASN A 256 15.77 10.96 -1.16
C ASN A 256 16.61 10.28 -2.26
N ARG A 257 16.06 9.26 -2.92
CA ARG A 257 16.72 8.48 -3.99
C ARG A 257 16.38 8.97 -5.40
N GLY A 258 15.56 10.03 -5.51
CA GLY A 258 15.10 10.58 -6.77
C GLY A 258 13.90 9.83 -7.38
N ILE A 259 13.67 10.08 -8.68
CA ILE A 259 12.49 9.58 -9.41
C ILE A 259 12.90 8.57 -10.49
N SER A 260 12.36 7.36 -10.39
CA SER A 260 12.44 6.31 -11.40
C SER A 260 11.31 6.47 -12.42
N TYR A 261 11.65 6.82 -13.67
CA TYR A 261 10.66 7.01 -14.72
C TYR A 261 10.37 5.70 -15.47
N VAL A 262 9.10 5.28 -15.53
CA VAL A 262 8.66 3.93 -15.95
C VAL A 262 7.57 3.93 -17.04
N ASN A 263 7.50 2.84 -17.82
CA ASN A 263 6.45 2.61 -18.84
C ASN A 263 5.77 1.23 -18.72
N ASN A 264 6.17 0.39 -17.74
CA ASN A 264 5.84 -1.03 -17.64
C ASN A 264 5.03 -1.38 -16.38
N MET A 265 4.16 -0.48 -15.92
CA MET A 265 3.37 -0.63 -14.68
C MET A 265 1.90 -0.32 -14.94
N SER A 266 1.03 -1.33 -14.82
CA SER A 266 -0.42 -1.16 -14.96
C SER A 266 -0.98 -0.13 -13.97
N GLY A 267 -0.47 -0.10 -12.73
CA GLY A 267 -0.86 0.88 -11.71
C GLY A 267 -0.55 2.35 -12.02
N ILE A 268 0.20 2.63 -13.10
CA ILE A 268 0.45 3.98 -13.63
C ILE A 268 -0.21 4.14 -15.01
N ASN A 269 0.01 3.19 -15.92
CA ASN A 269 -0.42 3.26 -17.32
C ASN A 269 -1.95 3.26 -17.54
N TRP A 270 -2.75 2.83 -16.56
CA TRP A 270 -4.22 2.92 -16.62
C TRP A 270 -4.80 4.25 -16.07
N CYS A 271 -3.94 5.17 -15.61
CA CYS A 271 -4.38 6.45 -15.04
C CYS A 271 -4.76 7.47 -16.12
N LYS A 272 -5.79 8.26 -15.82
CA LYS A 272 -6.26 9.41 -16.61
C LYS A 272 -6.13 10.73 -15.82
N VAL A 273 -5.58 10.62 -14.60
CA VAL A 273 -5.34 11.68 -13.62
C VAL A 273 -3.86 11.64 -13.17
N PRO A 274 -3.29 12.73 -12.62
CA PRO A 274 -1.91 12.74 -12.12
C PRO A 274 -1.67 11.67 -11.05
N VAL A 275 -0.66 10.81 -11.25
CA VAL A 275 -0.32 9.70 -10.36
C VAL A 275 1.11 9.81 -9.84
N ALA A 276 1.31 9.53 -8.56
CA ALA A 276 2.61 9.31 -7.96
C ALA A 276 2.61 7.98 -7.22
N LEU A 277 3.63 7.15 -7.45
CA LEU A 277 3.92 6.00 -6.61
C LEU A 277 5.14 6.34 -5.75
N ILE A 278 5.05 6.09 -4.45
CA ILE A 278 6.09 6.42 -3.49
C ILE A 278 6.49 5.14 -2.75
N GLU A 279 7.74 4.72 -2.98
CA GLU A 279 8.42 3.74 -2.14
C GLU A 279 8.92 4.46 -0.89
N MET A 280 8.30 4.19 0.26
CA MET A 280 8.48 5.00 1.48
C MET A 280 9.80 4.74 2.23
N GLY A 281 10.47 3.64 1.91
CA GLY A 281 11.73 3.15 2.50
C GLY A 281 11.90 1.66 2.16
N PHE A 282 12.98 1.01 2.64
CA PHE A 282 13.29 -0.39 2.37
C PHE A 282 12.92 -1.32 3.53
N MET A 283 11.92 -2.19 3.35
CA MET A 283 11.56 -3.23 4.35
C MET A 283 12.64 -4.31 4.52
N SER A 284 13.59 -4.38 3.59
CA SER A 284 14.77 -5.25 3.66
C SER A 284 15.89 -4.71 4.55
N ASN A 285 15.83 -3.44 4.98
CA ASN A 285 16.84 -2.79 5.81
C ASN A 285 16.40 -2.78 7.27
N LYS A 286 17.29 -3.18 8.19
CA LYS A 286 16.96 -3.32 9.62
C LYS A 286 16.41 -2.02 10.24
N THR A 287 17.04 -0.89 9.95
CA THR A 287 16.64 0.40 10.54
C THR A 287 15.33 0.91 9.93
N GLU A 288 15.17 0.81 8.61
CA GLU A 288 13.94 1.25 7.94
C GLU A 288 12.75 0.32 8.21
N ASP A 289 12.93 -1.00 8.40
CA ASP A 289 11.84 -1.91 8.77
C ASP A 289 11.20 -1.55 10.13
N TYR A 290 12.04 -1.29 11.16
CA TYR A 290 11.56 -0.81 12.46
C TYR A 290 10.94 0.61 12.37
N LEU A 291 11.55 1.54 11.62
CA LEU A 291 11.00 2.89 11.44
C LEU A 291 9.67 2.89 10.69
N LEU A 292 9.57 2.16 9.57
CA LEU A 292 8.32 2.00 8.82
C LEU A 292 7.24 1.34 9.67
N SER A 293 7.62 0.49 10.63
CA SER A 293 6.68 -0.11 11.57
C SER A 293 6.24 0.80 12.74
N ASP A 294 6.98 1.86 13.06
CA ASP A 294 6.61 2.85 14.09
C ASP A 294 5.50 3.79 13.63
N SER A 295 4.46 3.91 14.46
CA SER A 295 3.30 4.78 14.21
C SER A 295 3.69 6.27 14.14
N THR A 296 4.72 6.71 14.86
CA THR A 296 5.16 8.12 14.89
C THR A 296 5.84 8.50 13.57
N TYR A 297 6.74 7.65 13.08
CA TYR A 297 7.39 7.81 11.78
C TYR A 297 6.39 7.67 10.62
N GLN A 298 5.43 6.74 10.70
CA GLN A 298 4.30 6.69 9.76
C GLN A 298 3.49 8.00 9.73
N TYR A 299 3.31 8.69 10.86
CA TYR A 299 2.69 10.03 10.88
C TYR A 299 3.58 11.13 10.29
N LYS A 300 4.92 11.02 10.39
CA LYS A 300 5.86 11.90 9.67
C LYS A 300 5.75 11.70 8.16
N ILE A 301 5.69 10.45 7.70
CA ILE A 301 5.44 10.10 6.29
C ILE A 301 4.11 10.71 5.82
N ALA A 302 3.00 10.40 6.50
CA ALA A 302 1.66 10.88 6.13
C ALA A 302 1.58 12.41 6.03
N ASN A 303 2.16 13.14 6.99
CA ASN A 303 2.21 14.60 6.92
C ASN A 303 3.11 15.11 5.79
N GLY A 304 4.26 14.49 5.54
CA GLY A 304 5.19 14.94 4.50
C GLY A 304 4.66 14.69 3.09
N ILE A 305 3.91 13.61 2.90
CA ILE A 305 3.16 13.36 1.67
C ILE A 305 2.05 14.41 1.51
N ALA A 306 1.28 14.72 2.56
CA ALA A 306 0.27 15.77 2.52
C ALA A 306 0.87 17.17 2.21
N ASP A 307 2.01 17.51 2.80
CA ASP A 307 2.75 18.75 2.52
C ASP A 307 3.18 18.84 1.04
N GLY A 308 3.48 17.71 0.38
CA GLY A 308 3.79 17.65 -1.05
C GLY A 308 2.57 17.64 -1.98
N ILE A 309 1.41 17.15 -1.50
CA ILE A 309 0.11 17.23 -2.20
C ILE A 309 -0.40 18.67 -2.18
N ASP A 310 -0.30 19.35 -1.05
CA ASP A 310 -0.59 20.78 -0.92
C ASP A 310 0.20 21.59 -1.96
N ALA A 311 1.53 21.39 -2.02
CA ALA A 311 2.42 22.06 -2.98
C ALA A 311 2.21 21.66 -4.46
N PHE A 312 1.30 20.73 -4.76
CA PHE A 312 0.95 20.34 -6.14
C PHE A 312 -0.45 20.81 -6.56
N LEU A 313 -1.42 20.86 -5.62
CA LEU A 313 -2.83 21.15 -5.87
C LEU A 313 -3.26 22.59 -5.55
N LYS A 314 -2.44 23.33 -4.81
CA LYS A 314 -2.59 24.76 -4.47
C LYS A 314 -1.64 25.60 -5.31
#